data_AF-A0A1R3XDJ0-F1
#
_entry.id   AF-A0A1R3XDJ0-F1
#
_cell.length_a   1.000
_cell.length_b   1.000
_cell.length_c   1.000
_cell.angle_alpha   90.00
_cell.angle_beta   90.00
_cell.angle_gamma   90.00
#
_symmetry.space_group_name_H-M   'P 1'
#
loop_
_entity.id
_entity.type
_entity.pdbx_description
1 polymer ?
#
loop_
_entity_poly.entity_id
_entity_poly.type
_entity_poly.pdbx_seq_one_letter_code
_entity_poly.pdbx_strand_id
1 'polypeptide(L)'
;MRKTVLLLLLASTVSLNSCSPALYPEVDERLTTLPTQPHAYDIEVFFAGEWPKEEYIKLAALETRTGGNVPYAYMIKNLQDKARVYGADAIIVQDKNFIPDVQTGVITDAVYTTNLGTLTGIAIKYKKYMDTNLMPKTQQVEMYDPITGTYQPLINLAYWPDGNLQEKEELRENAAFIYSNYIGSYTMRHLQERGPCWSHRMQEGYVVERELHRDGLLQKRMEFDYDVARRLKQIRIRNTRGASEEINFVYDEAGRLSQRIIFKSGNPYIEEVYRYNEAGEAAEVQVYNTNLPEKLPLLRSTYTYYTLEEI
;
A
#
# COMPACT_ATOMS: atom_id res chain seq x y z
N MET A 1 34.89 -59.34 -4.90
CA MET A 1 33.82 -58.37 -4.56
C MET A 1 34.29 -56.99 -4.98
N ARG A 2 33.79 -56.47 -6.12
CA ARG A 2 34.22 -55.20 -6.72
C ARG A 2 33.27 -54.08 -6.27
N LYS A 3 33.85 -52.97 -5.80
CA LYS A 3 33.16 -51.74 -5.40
C LYS A 3 32.78 -50.96 -6.65
N THR A 4 31.50 -50.60 -6.79
CA THR A 4 31.01 -49.66 -7.79
C THR A 4 30.56 -48.40 -7.05
N VAL A 5 31.36 -47.35 -7.15
CA VAL A 5 31.04 -46.00 -6.67
C VAL A 5 30.31 -45.30 -7.82
N LEU A 6 29.03 -45.02 -7.64
CA LEU A 6 28.21 -44.29 -8.61
C LEU A 6 28.30 -42.80 -8.28
N LEU A 7 28.91 -42.02 -9.18
CA LEU A 7 28.92 -40.56 -9.15
C LEU A 7 27.52 -40.03 -9.47
N LEU A 8 26.97 -39.20 -8.57
CA LEU A 8 25.73 -38.48 -8.76
C LEU A 8 26.06 -37.06 -9.26
N LEU A 9 25.87 -36.82 -10.57
CA LEU A 9 25.97 -35.51 -11.21
C LEU A 9 24.64 -34.79 -11.02
N LEU A 10 24.56 -33.89 -10.03
CA LEU A 10 23.46 -32.94 -9.88
C LEU A 10 23.63 -31.85 -10.95
N ALA A 11 22.80 -31.93 -11.99
CA ALA A 11 22.61 -30.85 -12.95
C ALA A 11 21.76 -29.76 -12.29
N SER A 12 22.41 -28.68 -11.87
CA SER A 12 21.78 -27.44 -11.42
C SER A 12 21.17 -26.72 -12.63
N THR A 13 19.88 -26.94 -12.88
CA THR A 13 19.10 -26.13 -13.81
C THR A 13 18.87 -24.75 -13.19
N VAL A 14 19.73 -23.80 -13.55
CA VAL A 14 19.52 -22.37 -13.31
C VAL A 14 18.31 -21.96 -14.14
N SER A 15 17.15 -21.89 -13.49
CA SER A 15 15.96 -21.26 -14.04
C SER A 15 16.23 -19.76 -14.12
N LEU A 16 16.69 -19.33 -15.30
CA LEU A 16 16.70 -17.93 -15.72
C LEU A 16 15.24 -17.48 -15.85
N ASN A 17 14.60 -17.11 -14.74
CA ASN A 17 13.40 -16.30 -14.77
C ASN A 17 13.82 -14.91 -15.29
N SER A 18 13.71 -14.73 -16.60
CA SER A 18 13.88 -13.44 -17.25
C SER A 18 12.87 -12.45 -16.65
N CYS A 19 13.34 -11.59 -15.75
CA CYS A 19 12.64 -10.35 -15.42
C CYS A 19 12.71 -9.44 -16.64
N SER A 20 11.81 -9.64 -17.60
CA SER A 20 11.49 -8.57 -18.54
C SER A 20 10.76 -7.50 -17.74
N PRO A 21 11.32 -6.29 -17.56
CA PRO A 21 10.53 -5.19 -17.03
C PRO A 21 9.30 -5.03 -17.92
N ALA A 22 8.11 -4.93 -17.32
CA ALA A 22 6.89 -4.71 -18.07
C ALA A 22 7.12 -3.54 -19.03
N LEU A 23 7.12 -3.81 -20.34
CA LEU A 23 7.39 -2.83 -21.40
C LEU A 23 6.34 -1.71 -21.43
N TYR A 24 5.26 -1.86 -20.68
CA TYR A 24 4.21 -0.88 -20.50
C TYR A 24 4.08 -0.56 -19.01
N PRO A 25 3.98 0.72 -18.63
CA PRO A 25 3.65 1.09 -17.26
C PRO A 25 2.32 0.42 -16.90
N GLU A 26 2.26 -0.16 -15.70
CA GLU A 26 1.01 -0.67 -15.16
C GLU A 26 0.01 0.49 -15.12
N VAL A 27 -1.12 0.32 -15.81
CA VAL A 27 -2.16 1.36 -15.87
C VAL A 27 -2.80 1.42 -14.49
N ASP A 28 -2.74 2.58 -13.83
CA ASP A 28 -3.46 2.77 -12.57
C ASP A 28 -4.97 2.78 -12.87
N GLU A 29 -5.64 1.67 -12.56
CA GLU A 29 -7.09 1.50 -12.75
C GLU A 29 -7.91 2.41 -11.81
N ARG A 30 -7.29 3.13 -10.85
CA ARG A 30 -7.98 4.00 -9.88
C ARG A 30 -8.57 5.25 -10.52
N LEU A 31 -9.82 5.52 -10.16
CA LEU A 31 -10.56 6.75 -10.47
C LEU A 31 -10.53 7.77 -9.32
N THR A 32 -10.10 7.35 -8.13
CA THR A 32 -9.98 8.19 -6.94
C THR A 32 -8.68 7.91 -6.19
N THR A 33 -8.20 8.92 -5.48
CA THR A 33 -7.03 8.84 -4.60
C THR A 33 -7.40 8.56 -3.15
N LEU A 34 -8.70 8.50 -2.82
CA LEU A 34 -9.17 8.19 -1.46
C LEU A 34 -8.59 6.86 -0.95
N PRO A 35 -8.10 6.83 0.30
CA PRO A 35 -7.59 5.60 0.89
C PRO A 35 -8.74 4.66 1.21
N THR A 36 -8.73 3.49 0.59
CA THR A 36 -9.63 2.37 0.89
C THR A 36 -8.81 1.14 1.25
N GLN A 37 -9.33 0.32 2.17
CA GLN A 37 -8.69 -0.92 2.57
C GLN A 37 -9.32 -2.13 1.86
N PRO A 38 -8.51 -3.10 1.40
CA PRO A 38 -9.05 -4.37 0.95
C PRO A 38 -9.87 -5.07 2.03
N HIS A 39 -10.90 -5.83 1.63
CA HIS A 39 -11.68 -6.63 2.57
C HIS A 39 -12.13 -7.97 1.97
N ALA A 40 -12.57 -8.86 2.84
CA ALA A 40 -13.07 -10.19 2.48
C ALA A 40 -14.60 -10.26 2.32
N TYR A 41 -15.32 -9.17 2.57
CA TYR A 41 -16.77 -9.13 2.39
C TYR A 41 -17.19 -9.41 0.93
N ASP A 42 -18.44 -9.83 0.78
CA ASP A 42 -19.03 -10.02 -0.54
C ASP A 42 -19.18 -8.68 -1.27
N ILE A 43 -19.00 -8.75 -2.59
CA ILE A 43 -19.09 -7.59 -3.49
C ILE A 43 -20.43 -7.65 -4.20
N GLU A 44 -21.28 -6.65 -3.98
CA GLU A 44 -22.54 -6.55 -4.71
C GLU A 44 -22.27 -6.31 -6.20
N VAL A 45 -23.10 -6.87 -7.07
CA VAL A 45 -22.95 -6.76 -8.53
C VAL A 45 -24.22 -6.17 -9.11
N PHE A 46 -24.06 -5.02 -9.75
CA PHE A 46 -25.12 -4.35 -10.52
C PHE A 46 -24.88 -4.60 -12.00
N PHE A 47 -25.84 -5.20 -12.67
CA PHE A 47 -25.80 -5.43 -14.11
C PHE A 47 -26.30 -4.22 -14.89
N ALA A 48 -26.13 -4.25 -16.22
CA ALA A 48 -26.57 -3.17 -17.09
C ALA A 48 -28.05 -2.82 -16.87
N GLY A 49 -28.31 -1.55 -16.51
CA GLY A 49 -29.64 -1.05 -16.19
C GLY A 49 -29.98 -1.03 -14.69
N GLU A 50 -29.19 -1.72 -13.86
CA GLU A 50 -29.28 -1.64 -12.40
C GLU A 50 -28.36 -0.55 -11.86
N TRP A 51 -28.80 0.13 -10.81
CA TRP A 51 -28.04 1.19 -10.16
C TRP A 51 -28.10 1.03 -8.64
N PRO A 52 -26.97 1.25 -7.94
CA PRO A 52 -26.98 1.34 -6.49
C PRO A 52 -27.91 2.48 -6.03
N LYS A 53 -28.71 2.22 -5.00
CA LYS A 53 -29.64 3.22 -4.44
C LYS A 53 -28.98 4.14 -3.41
N GLU A 54 -27.92 3.66 -2.80
CA GLU A 54 -27.19 4.38 -1.76
C GLU A 54 -26.14 5.30 -2.38
N GLU A 55 -25.72 6.33 -1.65
CA GLU A 55 -24.65 7.20 -2.11
C GLU A 55 -23.31 6.47 -2.14
N TYR A 56 -22.57 6.64 -3.23
CA TYR A 56 -21.32 5.94 -3.46
C TYR A 56 -20.27 6.81 -4.15
N ILE A 57 -19.02 6.38 -4.04
CA ILE A 57 -17.87 6.96 -4.72
C ILE A 57 -17.30 5.90 -5.68
N LYS A 58 -16.89 6.33 -6.88
CA LYS A 58 -16.26 5.46 -7.87
C LYS A 58 -14.77 5.31 -7.52
N LEU A 59 -14.34 4.07 -7.32
CA LEU A 59 -12.97 3.76 -6.90
C LEU A 59 -12.03 3.49 -8.06
N ALA A 60 -12.44 2.61 -8.97
CA ALA A 60 -11.58 2.12 -10.06
C ALA A 60 -12.41 1.65 -11.25
N ALA A 61 -11.83 1.78 -12.45
CA ALA A 61 -12.34 1.17 -13.68
C ALA A 61 -11.61 -0.15 -13.88
N LEU A 62 -12.30 -1.25 -13.65
CA LEU A 62 -11.74 -2.59 -13.65
C LEU A 62 -11.99 -3.29 -14.98
N GLU A 63 -11.01 -4.06 -15.42
CA GLU A 63 -11.13 -4.93 -16.58
C GLU A 63 -10.61 -6.34 -16.25
N THR A 64 -11.33 -7.37 -16.69
CA THR A 64 -10.81 -8.74 -16.73
C THR A 64 -10.77 -9.24 -18.16
N ARG A 65 -9.67 -9.93 -18.51
CA ARG A 65 -9.48 -10.60 -19.82
C ARG A 65 -9.33 -12.09 -19.58
N THR A 66 -10.10 -12.88 -20.30
CA THR A 66 -10.07 -14.34 -20.19
C THR A 66 -10.15 -14.97 -21.59
N GLY A 67 -9.79 -16.25 -21.72
CA GLY A 67 -10.00 -16.96 -22.98
C GLY A 67 -11.48 -16.93 -23.41
N GLY A 68 -11.74 -16.98 -24.73
CA GLY A 68 -13.08 -16.75 -25.29
C GLY A 68 -14.20 -17.70 -24.83
N ASN A 69 -13.86 -18.89 -24.31
CA ASN A 69 -14.83 -19.88 -23.84
C ASN A 69 -15.07 -19.87 -22.32
N VAL A 70 -14.60 -18.84 -21.61
CA VAL A 70 -14.73 -18.75 -20.15
C VAL A 70 -16.14 -18.30 -19.76
N PRO A 71 -16.82 -18.99 -18.81
CA PRO A 71 -18.16 -18.61 -18.39
C PRO A 71 -18.23 -17.19 -17.82
N TYR A 72 -19.33 -16.50 -18.11
CA TYR A 72 -19.53 -15.12 -17.65
C TYR A 72 -19.43 -14.97 -16.13
N ALA A 73 -19.96 -15.93 -15.37
CA ALA A 73 -19.86 -15.95 -13.90
C ALA A 73 -18.41 -15.97 -13.40
N TYR A 74 -17.50 -16.62 -14.13
CA TYR A 74 -16.08 -16.62 -13.77
C TYR A 74 -15.45 -15.24 -13.99
N MET A 75 -15.81 -14.56 -15.07
CA MET A 75 -15.36 -13.18 -15.32
C MET A 75 -15.89 -12.21 -14.25
N ILE A 76 -17.15 -12.36 -13.84
CA ILE A 76 -17.74 -11.59 -12.73
C ILE A 76 -16.95 -11.83 -11.44
N LYS A 77 -16.63 -13.09 -11.12
CA LYS A 77 -15.81 -13.42 -9.96
C LYS A 77 -14.43 -12.76 -10.00
N ASN A 78 -13.75 -12.79 -11.15
CA ASN A 78 -12.46 -12.11 -11.31
C ASN A 78 -12.57 -10.59 -11.09
N LEU A 79 -13.66 -9.97 -11.56
CA LEU A 79 -13.93 -8.56 -11.29
C LEU A 79 -14.18 -8.29 -9.80
N GLN A 80 -14.95 -9.15 -9.12
CA GLN A 80 -15.16 -9.07 -7.66
C GLN A 80 -13.83 -9.21 -6.90
N ASP A 81 -13.00 -10.17 -7.28
CA ASP A 81 -11.68 -10.38 -6.69
C ASP A 81 -10.78 -9.14 -6.87
N LYS A 82 -10.77 -8.53 -8.07
CA LYS A 82 -10.10 -7.25 -8.31
C LYS A 82 -10.68 -6.12 -7.44
N ALA A 83 -12.00 -5.97 -7.38
CA ALA A 83 -12.65 -4.90 -6.62
C ALA A 83 -12.39 -5.00 -5.11
N ARG A 84 -12.30 -6.22 -4.55
CA ARG A 84 -11.88 -6.43 -3.15
C ARG A 84 -10.50 -5.86 -2.88
N VAL A 85 -9.57 -5.92 -3.83
CA VAL A 85 -8.22 -5.32 -3.68
C VAL A 85 -8.29 -3.80 -3.60
N TYR A 86 -9.28 -3.18 -4.24
CA TYR A 86 -9.56 -1.74 -4.12
C TYR A 86 -10.45 -1.38 -2.94
N GLY A 87 -10.88 -2.35 -2.12
CA GLY A 87 -11.76 -2.11 -0.97
C GLY A 87 -13.19 -1.69 -1.34
N ALA A 88 -13.63 -2.04 -2.55
CA ALA A 88 -14.95 -1.72 -3.06
C ALA A 88 -16.04 -2.54 -2.37
N ASP A 89 -17.23 -1.98 -2.19
CA ASP A 89 -18.40 -2.72 -1.68
C ASP A 89 -19.23 -3.34 -2.81
N ALA A 90 -19.14 -2.76 -4.01
CA ALA A 90 -19.90 -3.20 -5.17
C ALA A 90 -19.20 -2.93 -6.50
N ILE A 91 -19.71 -3.53 -7.56
CA ILE A 91 -19.29 -3.30 -8.95
C ILE A 91 -20.52 -3.01 -9.80
N ILE A 92 -20.42 -1.98 -10.64
CA ILE A 92 -21.37 -1.72 -11.72
C ILE A 92 -20.76 -2.26 -13.01
N VAL A 93 -21.31 -3.35 -13.53
CA VAL A 93 -20.85 -3.98 -14.77
C VAL A 93 -21.25 -3.10 -15.94
N GLN A 94 -20.28 -2.72 -16.78
CA GLN A 94 -20.51 -1.83 -17.91
C GLN A 94 -20.75 -2.60 -19.19
N ASP A 95 -19.81 -3.45 -19.58
CA ASP A 95 -19.84 -4.10 -20.89
C ASP A 95 -19.10 -5.43 -20.90
N LYS A 96 -19.57 -6.33 -21.77
CA LYS A 96 -18.92 -7.59 -22.10
C LYS A 96 -18.59 -7.60 -23.58
N ASN A 97 -17.30 -7.59 -23.90
CA ASN A 97 -16.81 -7.59 -25.27
C ASN A 97 -15.95 -8.81 -25.58
N PHE A 98 -15.67 -8.98 -26.88
CA PHE A 98 -14.63 -9.89 -27.35
C PHE A 98 -13.61 -9.08 -28.13
N ILE A 99 -12.35 -9.20 -27.74
CA ILE A 99 -11.23 -8.57 -28.44
C ILE A 99 -10.50 -9.68 -29.21
N PRO A 100 -10.38 -9.58 -30.54
CA PRO A 100 -9.55 -10.50 -31.30
C PRO A 100 -8.08 -10.26 -30.96
N ASP A 101 -7.38 -11.33 -30.61
CA ASP A 101 -5.95 -11.35 -30.33
C ASP A 101 -5.24 -12.21 -31.39
N VAL A 102 -4.37 -11.57 -32.16
CA VAL A 102 -3.66 -12.18 -33.28
C VAL A 102 -2.29 -12.63 -32.79
N GLN A 103 -2.05 -13.93 -32.84
CA GLN A 103 -0.82 -14.54 -32.37
C GLN A 103 -0.16 -15.31 -33.51
N THR A 104 1.17 -15.28 -33.56
CA THR A 104 1.96 -16.08 -34.49
C THR A 104 2.53 -17.28 -33.74
N GLY A 105 2.25 -18.49 -34.22
CA GLY A 105 2.76 -19.71 -33.62
C GLY A 105 4.28 -19.81 -33.73
N VAL A 106 4.98 -19.90 -32.60
CA VAL A 106 6.45 -19.93 -32.54
C VAL A 106 7.06 -21.11 -33.31
N ILE A 107 6.33 -22.22 -33.47
CA ILE A 107 6.82 -23.45 -34.11
C ILE A 107 6.35 -23.55 -35.57
N THR A 108 5.16 -23.04 -35.88
CA THR A 108 4.51 -23.25 -37.18
C THR A 108 4.55 -22.03 -38.08
N ASP A 109 4.96 -20.86 -37.56
CA ASP A 109 4.80 -19.52 -38.17
C ASP A 109 3.36 -19.24 -38.65
N ALA A 110 2.39 -20.02 -38.19
CA ALA A 110 1.00 -19.84 -38.54
C ALA A 110 0.41 -18.69 -37.73
N VAL A 111 -0.22 -17.74 -38.41
CA VAL A 111 -1.00 -16.68 -37.79
C VAL A 111 -2.37 -17.24 -37.43
N TYR A 112 -2.73 -17.20 -36.16
CA TYR A 112 -4.06 -17.55 -35.68
C TYR A 112 -4.66 -16.39 -34.89
N THR A 113 -5.97 -16.23 -35.03
CA THR A 113 -6.74 -15.25 -34.24
C THR A 113 -7.48 -16.01 -33.15
N THR A 114 -7.26 -15.61 -31.91
CA THR A 114 -8.05 -16.07 -30.77
C THR A 114 -8.98 -14.94 -30.33
N ASN A 115 -10.13 -15.28 -29.76
CA ASN A 115 -11.00 -14.28 -29.13
C ASN A 115 -10.72 -14.28 -27.63
N LEU A 116 -10.36 -13.11 -27.08
CA LEU A 116 -10.31 -12.87 -25.65
C LEU A 116 -11.64 -12.26 -25.21
N GLY A 117 -12.31 -12.91 -24.26
CA GLY A 117 -13.46 -12.31 -23.61
C GLY A 117 -12.97 -11.20 -22.67
N THR A 118 -13.57 -10.03 -22.76
CA THR A 118 -13.32 -8.91 -21.86
C THR A 118 -14.60 -8.52 -21.14
N LEU A 119 -14.46 -8.18 -19.86
CA LEU A 119 -15.55 -7.68 -19.03
C LEU A 119 -15.04 -6.50 -18.23
N THR A 120 -15.74 -5.37 -18.35
CA THR A 120 -15.40 -4.12 -17.68
C THR A 120 -16.46 -3.75 -16.65
N GLY A 121 -16.02 -3.09 -15.58
CA GLY A 121 -16.91 -2.61 -14.53
C GLY A 121 -16.31 -1.47 -13.74
N ILE A 122 -17.14 -0.73 -13.03
CA ILE A 122 -16.71 0.31 -12.10
C ILE A 122 -16.85 -0.23 -10.68
N ALA A 123 -15.74 -0.31 -9.96
CA ALA A 123 -15.74 -0.58 -8.53
C ALA A 123 -16.20 0.66 -7.76
N ILE A 124 -17.07 0.48 -6.77
CA ILE A 124 -17.62 1.57 -5.95
C ILE A 124 -17.51 1.28 -4.46
N LYS A 125 -17.42 2.33 -3.65
CA LYS A 125 -17.54 2.29 -2.18
C LYS A 125 -18.80 3.04 -1.76
N TYR A 126 -19.60 2.46 -0.88
CA TYR A 126 -20.72 3.18 -0.28
C TYR A 126 -20.21 4.19 0.74
N LYS A 127 -20.74 5.42 0.72
CA LYS A 127 -20.30 6.47 1.65
C LYS A 127 -20.43 6.03 3.11
N LYS A 128 -21.52 5.34 3.47
CA LYS A 128 -21.76 4.85 4.84
C LYS A 128 -20.76 3.80 5.35
N TYR A 129 -19.97 3.20 4.45
CA TYR A 129 -18.92 2.22 4.80
C TYR A 129 -17.51 2.77 4.57
N MET A 130 -17.38 4.07 4.33
CA MET A 130 -16.09 4.73 4.30
C MET A 130 -15.52 4.82 5.70
N ASP A 131 -14.27 4.38 5.85
CA ASP A 131 -13.52 4.51 7.09
C ASP A 131 -12.76 5.85 7.09
N THR A 132 -13.38 6.87 7.68
CA THR A 132 -12.81 8.21 7.78
C THR A 132 -11.64 8.26 8.77
N ASN A 133 -11.48 7.26 9.64
CA ASN A 133 -10.38 7.17 10.59
C ASN A 133 -9.02 7.01 9.89
N LEU A 134 -9.03 6.76 8.58
CA LEU A 134 -7.86 6.67 7.71
C LEU A 134 -7.54 7.99 6.99
N MET A 135 -8.36 9.02 7.18
CA MET A 135 -8.31 10.29 6.46
C MET A 135 -8.05 11.44 7.44
N PRO A 136 -6.82 11.59 7.96
CA PRO A 136 -6.49 12.72 8.81
C PRO A 136 -6.69 14.01 8.01
N LYS A 137 -7.45 14.94 8.57
CA LYS A 137 -7.71 16.28 8.02
C LYS A 137 -6.62 17.24 8.42
N THR A 138 -6.26 17.24 9.71
CA THR A 138 -5.14 18.03 10.23
C THR A 138 -4.24 17.22 11.13
N GLN A 139 -2.98 17.63 11.21
CA GLN A 139 -2.01 17.14 12.17
C GLN A 139 -1.28 18.33 12.79
N GLN A 140 -1.34 18.43 14.11
CA GLN A 140 -0.50 19.36 14.86
C GLN A 140 0.65 18.57 15.48
N VAL A 141 1.88 19.00 15.19
CA VAL A 141 3.10 18.41 15.74
C VAL A 141 3.74 19.35 16.72
N GLU A 142 4.11 18.82 17.87
CA GLU A 142 4.79 19.52 18.94
C GLU A 142 6.12 18.82 19.26
N MET A 143 7.10 19.59 19.69
CA MET A 143 8.41 19.11 20.10
C MET A 143 8.55 19.19 21.62
N TYR A 144 9.08 18.14 22.22
CA TYR A 144 9.35 18.11 23.65
C TYR A 144 10.59 18.94 23.98
N ASP A 145 10.45 19.84 24.96
CA ASP A 145 11.56 20.60 25.54
C ASP A 145 11.96 19.98 26.89
N PRO A 146 13.14 19.35 26.98
CA PRO A 146 13.58 18.69 28.21
C PRO A 146 13.90 19.65 29.36
N ILE A 147 14.14 20.94 29.07
CA ILE A 147 14.44 21.94 30.09
C ILE A 147 13.17 22.33 30.84
N THR A 148 12.08 22.58 30.09
CA THR A 148 10.78 22.97 30.67
C THR A 148 9.90 21.77 31.01
N GLY A 149 10.18 20.59 30.44
CA GLY A 149 9.35 19.40 30.57
C GLY A 149 8.01 19.51 29.83
N THR A 150 7.93 20.37 28.81
CA THR A 150 6.69 20.68 28.09
C THR A 150 6.80 20.43 26.60
N TYR A 151 5.65 20.21 25.96
CA TYR A 151 5.54 20.18 24.51
C TYR A 151 5.30 21.58 23.96
N GLN A 152 6.01 21.90 22.89
CA GLN A 152 5.95 23.21 22.24
C GLN A 152 5.55 23.03 20.78
N PRO A 153 4.64 23.87 20.23
CA PRO A 153 4.24 23.77 18.82
C PRO A 153 5.43 23.84 17.87
N LEU A 154 5.45 22.94 16.88
CA LEU A 154 6.50 22.80 15.88
C LEU A 154 5.96 23.10 14.48
N ILE A 155 4.94 22.38 14.04
CA ILE A 155 4.39 22.48 12.68
C ILE A 155 2.92 22.06 12.67
N ASN A 156 2.11 22.78 11.90
CA ASN A 156 0.73 22.40 11.58
C ASN A 156 0.65 21.92 10.12
N LEU A 157 -0.08 20.84 9.89
CA LEU A 157 -0.27 20.23 8.58
C LEU A 157 -1.76 20.06 8.33
N ALA A 158 -2.21 20.40 7.12
CA ALA A 158 -3.54 20.08 6.64
C ALA A 158 -3.42 19.15 5.43
N TYR A 159 -4.31 18.19 5.32
CA TYR A 159 -4.31 17.18 4.26
C TYR A 159 -5.63 17.20 3.53
N TRP A 160 -5.60 16.89 2.24
CA TRP A 160 -6.77 16.48 1.48
C TRP A 160 -7.25 15.08 1.94
N PRO A 161 -8.50 14.68 1.63
CA PRO A 161 -9.03 13.36 2.00
C PRO A 161 -8.21 12.17 1.46
N ASP A 162 -7.43 12.37 0.40
CA ASP A 162 -6.50 11.38 -0.14
C ASP A 162 -5.15 11.30 0.60
N GLY A 163 -5.01 12.08 1.68
CA GLY A 163 -3.79 12.19 2.48
C GLY A 163 -2.71 13.05 1.84
N ASN A 164 -2.96 13.71 0.69
CA ASN A 164 -2.03 14.67 0.10
C ASN A 164 -1.92 15.93 0.97
N LEU A 165 -0.70 16.42 1.21
CA LEU A 165 -0.49 17.65 1.96
C LEU A 165 -1.12 18.83 1.21
N GLN A 166 -2.10 19.46 1.84
CA GLN A 166 -2.79 20.64 1.34
C GLN A 166 -2.06 21.91 1.76
N GLU A 167 -1.76 22.02 3.05
CA GLU A 167 -1.16 23.21 3.66
C GLU A 167 -0.18 22.81 4.76
N LYS A 168 0.81 23.67 4.98
CA LYS A 168 1.84 23.51 6.00
C LYS A 168 2.22 24.86 6.58
N GLU A 169 2.17 24.96 7.90
CA GLU A 169 2.58 26.15 8.66
C GLU A 169 3.71 25.77 9.63
N GLU A 170 4.92 26.29 9.39
CA GLU A 170 6.09 26.08 10.24
C GLU A 170 6.12 27.12 11.36
N LEU A 171 5.95 26.67 12.62
CA LEU A 171 5.88 27.55 13.79
C LEU A 171 7.25 27.80 14.41
N ARG A 172 8.28 27.07 13.97
CA ARG A 172 9.67 27.18 14.42
C ARG A 172 10.64 26.99 13.26
N GLU A 173 11.86 27.48 13.44
CA GLU A 173 12.95 27.27 12.48
C GLU A 173 13.26 25.77 12.35
N ASN A 174 13.53 25.31 11.12
CA ASN A 174 13.82 23.91 10.79
C ASN A 174 12.68 22.91 11.10
N ALA A 175 11.46 23.38 11.32
CA ALA A 175 10.33 22.52 11.68
C ALA A 175 10.06 21.44 10.61
N ALA A 176 10.08 21.79 9.32
CA ALA A 176 9.90 20.80 8.26
C ALA A 176 11.04 19.77 8.18
N PHE A 177 12.27 20.17 8.48
CA PHE A 177 13.41 19.25 8.50
C PHE A 177 13.29 18.24 9.65
N ILE A 178 12.97 18.74 10.85
CA ILE A 178 12.71 17.88 12.02
C ILE A 178 11.55 16.93 11.71
N TYR A 179 10.42 17.45 11.24
CA TYR A 179 9.27 16.63 10.85
C TYR A 179 9.66 15.53 9.85
N SER A 180 10.38 15.88 8.79
CA SER A 180 10.75 14.91 7.74
C SER A 180 11.67 13.81 8.24
N ASN A 181 12.60 14.13 9.15
CA ASN A 181 13.56 13.15 9.70
C ASN A 181 12.95 12.16 10.69
N TYR A 182 11.94 12.60 11.47
CA TYR A 182 11.41 11.81 12.57
C TYR A 182 10.02 11.22 12.29
N ILE A 183 9.21 11.86 11.43
CA ILE A 183 7.83 11.43 11.14
C ILE A 183 7.64 11.22 9.64
N GLY A 184 7.91 12.25 8.82
CA GLY A 184 7.58 12.29 7.39
C GLY A 184 8.10 11.07 6.61
N SER A 185 9.40 10.75 6.79
CA SER A 185 10.07 9.62 6.13
C SER A 185 9.55 8.24 6.55
N TYR A 186 8.75 8.17 7.61
CA TYR A 186 8.19 6.92 8.15
C TYR A 186 6.66 6.88 8.09
N THR A 187 6.01 7.87 7.48
CA THR A 187 4.56 7.80 7.24
C THR A 187 4.22 6.64 6.32
N MET A 188 3.08 5.98 6.53
CA MET A 188 2.66 4.88 5.65
C MET A 188 2.55 5.34 4.20
N ARG A 189 2.14 6.59 3.95
CA ARG A 189 2.13 7.18 2.63
C ARG A 189 3.51 7.25 2.00
N HIS A 190 4.53 7.74 2.71
CA HIS A 190 5.91 7.74 2.21
C HIS A 190 6.41 6.32 1.93
N LEU A 191 6.11 5.38 2.82
CA LEU A 191 6.48 3.97 2.66
C LEU A 191 5.70 3.27 1.53
N GLN A 192 4.56 3.82 1.14
CA GLN A 192 3.72 3.38 0.05
C GLN A 192 3.85 4.23 -1.21
N GLU A 193 4.83 5.14 -1.29
CA GLU A 193 5.05 5.99 -2.45
C GLU A 193 5.09 5.18 -3.74
N ARG A 194 4.41 5.72 -4.75
CA ARG A 194 4.35 5.20 -6.11
C ARG A 194 4.93 6.27 -7.03
N GLY A 195 5.48 5.85 -8.16
CA GLY A 195 5.96 6.80 -9.14
C GLY A 195 6.73 6.12 -10.27
N PRO A 196 7.10 6.89 -11.30
CA PRO A 196 8.01 6.40 -12.32
C PRO A 196 9.28 5.86 -11.65
N CYS A 197 9.73 4.70 -12.12
CA CYS A 197 10.89 3.95 -11.63
C CYS A 197 10.73 3.18 -10.30
N TRP A 198 9.56 3.22 -9.66
CA TRP A 198 9.20 2.21 -8.67
C TRP A 198 8.68 0.95 -9.36
N SER A 199 9.22 -0.20 -8.99
CA SER A 199 8.64 -1.51 -9.28
C SER A 199 8.21 -2.17 -7.97
N HIS A 200 7.31 -3.15 -8.08
CA HIS A 200 6.87 -3.91 -6.92
C HIS A 200 6.61 -5.37 -7.29
N ARG A 201 6.68 -6.24 -6.28
CA ARG A 201 6.32 -7.65 -6.39
C ARG A 201 5.16 -7.93 -5.45
N MET A 202 4.15 -8.60 -6.00
CA MET A 202 2.97 -9.05 -5.27
C MET A 202 3.07 -10.54 -4.96
N GLN A 203 2.59 -10.94 -3.79
CA GLN A 203 2.38 -12.34 -3.43
C GLN A 203 1.06 -12.44 -2.67
N GLU A 204 0.16 -13.32 -3.13
CA GLU A 204 -1.17 -13.52 -2.51
C GLU A 204 -2.00 -12.22 -2.35
N GLY A 205 -1.82 -11.26 -3.25
CA GLY A 205 -2.52 -9.96 -3.20
C GLY A 205 -1.86 -8.91 -2.31
N TYR A 206 -0.70 -9.19 -1.72
CA TYR A 206 0.07 -8.26 -0.89
C TYR A 206 1.36 -7.83 -1.57
N VAL A 207 1.74 -6.56 -1.40
CA VAL A 207 3.07 -6.08 -1.79
C VAL A 207 4.08 -6.67 -0.82
N VAL A 208 4.97 -7.54 -1.30
CA VAL A 208 6.05 -8.12 -0.48
C VAL A 208 7.39 -7.46 -0.72
N GLU A 209 7.53 -6.72 -1.83
CA GLU A 209 8.78 -6.07 -2.19
C GLU A 209 8.52 -4.85 -3.09
N ARG A 210 9.35 -3.81 -2.92
CA ARG A 210 9.41 -2.64 -3.81
C ARG A 210 10.85 -2.26 -4.07
N GLU A 211 11.12 -1.81 -5.28
CA GLU A 211 12.44 -1.35 -5.69
C GLU A 211 12.32 -0.03 -6.45
N LEU A 212 13.11 0.96 -6.03
CA LEU A 212 13.28 2.22 -6.74
C LEU A 212 14.55 2.14 -7.57
N HIS A 213 14.40 2.23 -8.89
CA HIS A 213 15.51 2.40 -9.81
C HIS A 213 15.63 3.87 -10.23
N ARG A 214 16.83 4.37 -10.51
CA ARG A 214 17.04 5.63 -11.22
C ARG A 214 18.15 5.43 -12.21
N ASP A 215 17.90 5.79 -13.47
CA ASP A 215 18.85 5.58 -14.58
C ASP A 215 19.33 4.12 -14.68
N GLY A 216 18.41 3.17 -14.43
CA GLY A 216 18.69 1.73 -14.43
C GLY A 216 19.42 1.19 -13.19
N LEU A 217 19.78 2.05 -12.23
CA LEU A 217 20.50 1.67 -11.01
C LEU A 217 19.54 1.60 -9.81
N LEU A 218 19.59 0.48 -9.06
CA LEU A 218 18.85 0.32 -7.81
C LEU A 218 19.29 1.38 -6.79
N GLN A 219 18.34 2.15 -6.25
CA GLN A 219 18.56 3.20 -5.24
C GLN A 219 18.04 2.81 -3.86
N LYS A 220 16.88 2.15 -3.82
CA LYS A 220 16.19 1.77 -2.58
C LYS A 220 15.42 0.49 -2.83
N ARG A 221 15.49 -0.43 -1.88
CA ARG A 221 14.71 -1.66 -1.84
C ARG A 221 13.99 -1.77 -0.52
N MET A 222 12.72 -2.17 -0.56
CA MET A 222 11.87 -2.35 0.60
C MET A 222 11.26 -3.74 0.56
N GLU A 223 11.38 -4.48 1.65
CA GLU A 223 10.78 -5.81 1.82
C GLU A 223 9.72 -5.72 2.91
N PHE A 224 8.55 -6.29 2.66
CA PHE A 224 7.36 -6.19 3.50
C PHE A 224 6.97 -7.58 3.98
N ASP A 225 7.00 -7.78 5.29
CA ASP A 225 6.59 -9.03 5.94
C ASP A 225 5.26 -8.83 6.66
N TYR A 226 4.37 -9.81 6.54
CA TYR A 226 3.04 -9.79 7.15
C TYR A 226 2.91 -10.88 8.22
N ASP A 227 2.05 -10.66 9.21
CA ASP A 227 1.71 -11.66 10.21
C ASP A 227 0.65 -12.66 9.71
N VAL A 228 0.29 -13.64 10.55
CA VAL A 228 -0.72 -14.66 10.22
C VAL A 228 -2.13 -14.08 10.03
N ALA A 229 -2.41 -12.90 10.60
CA ALA A 229 -3.64 -12.14 10.39
C ALA A 229 -3.54 -11.21 9.16
N ARG A 230 -2.47 -11.35 8.37
CA ARG A 230 -2.17 -10.58 7.16
C ARG A 230 -2.02 -9.08 7.40
N ARG A 231 -1.57 -8.69 8.59
CA ARG A 231 -1.21 -7.31 8.94
C ARG A 231 0.28 -7.11 8.74
N LEU A 232 0.69 -5.89 8.37
CA LEU A 232 2.09 -5.56 8.14
C LEU A 232 2.87 -5.69 9.45
N LYS A 233 3.80 -6.63 9.52
CA LYS A 233 4.60 -6.90 10.71
C LYS A 233 5.92 -6.14 10.70
N GLN A 234 6.55 -6.08 9.54
CA GLN A 234 7.90 -5.52 9.40
C GLN A 234 8.13 -4.96 8.00
N ILE A 235 8.89 -3.87 7.92
CA ILE A 235 9.49 -3.37 6.68
C ILE A 235 11.01 -3.35 6.84
N ARG A 236 11.75 -3.98 5.92
CA ARG A 236 13.20 -3.81 5.82
C ARG A 236 13.53 -2.89 4.65
N ILE A 237 14.24 -1.81 4.91
CA ILE A 237 14.61 -0.80 3.93
C ILE A 237 16.12 -0.84 3.73
N ARG A 238 16.53 -1.08 2.49
CA ARG A 238 17.94 -1.04 2.07
C ARG A 238 18.12 0.09 1.08
N ASN A 239 18.89 1.09 1.47
CA ASN A 239 19.29 2.17 0.59
C ASN A 239 20.67 1.83 0.01
N THR A 240 20.88 2.06 -1.28
CA THR A 240 22.20 1.87 -1.91
C THR A 240 23.22 2.85 -1.36
N ARG A 241 22.75 4.03 -0.92
CA ARG A 241 23.52 5.05 -0.21
C ARG A 241 22.79 5.39 1.08
N GLY A 242 23.40 5.10 2.23
CA GLY A 242 22.84 5.41 3.55
C GLY A 242 22.73 4.18 4.45
N ALA A 243 22.14 4.39 5.64
CA ALA A 243 21.89 3.32 6.59
C ALA A 243 20.76 2.40 6.07
N SER A 244 20.87 1.11 6.42
CA SER A 244 19.72 0.23 6.38
C SER A 244 18.77 0.60 7.51
N GLU A 245 17.48 0.48 7.26
CA GLU A 245 16.44 0.74 8.24
C GLU A 245 15.52 -0.47 8.36
N GLU A 246 14.97 -0.66 9.54
CA GLU A 246 13.94 -1.67 9.79
C GLU A 246 12.82 -1.03 10.59
N ILE A 247 11.57 -1.30 10.22
CA ILE A 247 10.40 -0.78 10.90
C ILE A 247 9.59 -1.97 11.37
N ASN A 248 9.43 -2.10 12.68
CA ASN A 248 8.64 -3.15 13.31
C ASN A 248 7.31 -2.58 13.79
N PHE A 249 6.22 -3.29 13.50
CA PHE A 249 4.86 -2.90 13.81
C PHE A 249 4.29 -3.82 14.90
N VAL A 250 3.68 -3.23 15.92
CA VAL A 250 3.03 -3.96 17.02
C VAL A 250 1.57 -3.54 17.09
N TYR A 251 0.69 -4.51 17.25
CA TYR A 251 -0.75 -4.30 17.28
C TYR A 251 -1.33 -4.62 18.66
N ASP A 252 -2.36 -3.89 19.07
CA ASP A 252 -3.14 -4.18 20.27
C ASP A 252 -4.10 -5.37 20.07
N GLU A 253 -4.83 -5.74 21.12
CA GLU A 253 -5.79 -6.84 21.11
C GLU A 253 -6.98 -6.59 20.16
N ALA A 254 -7.32 -5.33 19.91
CA ALA A 254 -8.33 -4.94 18.93
C ALA A 254 -7.79 -4.94 17.49
N GLY A 255 -6.49 -5.24 17.32
CA GLY A 255 -5.81 -5.31 16.04
C GLY A 255 -5.38 -3.97 15.46
N ARG A 256 -5.41 -2.89 16.25
CA ARG A 256 -4.95 -1.55 15.88
C ARG A 256 -3.46 -1.39 16.11
N LEU A 257 -2.79 -0.55 15.33
CA LEU A 257 -1.35 -0.32 15.45
C LEU A 257 -1.04 0.40 16.77
N SER A 258 -0.51 -0.28 17.77
CA SER A 258 -0.20 0.32 19.07
C SER A 258 1.18 0.99 19.08
N GLN A 259 2.13 0.47 18.30
CA GLN A 259 3.52 0.92 18.34
C GLN A 259 4.25 0.66 17.02
N ARG A 260 5.19 1.55 16.68
CA ARG A 260 6.22 1.31 15.67
C ARG A 260 7.61 1.52 16.25
N ILE A 261 8.53 0.63 15.92
CA ILE A 261 9.94 0.76 16.32
C ILE A 261 10.78 0.81 15.05
N ILE A 262 11.49 1.91 14.88
CA ILE A 262 12.37 2.17 13.74
C ILE A 262 13.80 1.91 14.19
N PHE A 263 14.52 1.07 13.47
CA PHE A 263 15.93 0.78 13.66
C PHE A 263 16.74 1.40 12.52
N LYS A 264 17.93 1.93 12.84
CA LYS A 264 18.94 2.36 11.86
C LYS A 264 20.22 1.58 12.08
N SER A 265 20.69 0.89 11.03
CA SER A 265 21.87 0.02 11.10
C SER A 265 21.82 -0.98 12.25
N GLY A 266 20.62 -1.54 12.53
CA GLY A 266 20.39 -2.52 13.60
C GLY A 266 20.17 -1.94 15.01
N ASN A 267 20.32 -0.63 15.20
CA ASN A 267 20.11 0.00 16.51
C ASN A 267 18.75 0.70 16.59
N PRO A 268 18.02 0.63 17.72
CA PRO A 268 16.76 1.34 17.91
C PRO A 268 16.96 2.86 17.75
N TYR A 269 16.32 3.45 16.75
CA TYR A 269 16.45 4.85 16.42
C TYR A 269 15.29 5.69 16.96
N ILE A 270 14.07 5.27 16.69
CA ILE A 270 12.84 5.96 17.12
C ILE A 270 11.83 4.90 17.54
N GLU A 271 11.03 5.23 18.54
CA GLU A 271 9.81 4.51 18.86
C GLU A 271 8.61 5.43 18.81
N GLU A 272 7.54 4.99 18.17
CA GLU A 272 6.26 5.68 18.14
C GLU A 272 5.21 4.88 18.91
N VAL A 273 4.43 5.56 19.73
CA VAL A 273 3.33 4.98 20.51
C VAL A 273 2.04 5.66 20.14
N TYR A 274 1.05 4.87 19.75
CA TYR A 274 -0.25 5.33 19.26
C TYR A 274 -1.27 5.28 20.39
N ARG A 275 -2.09 6.33 20.50
CA ARG A 275 -3.24 6.38 21.39
C ARG A 275 -4.49 6.68 20.58
N TYR A 276 -5.51 5.89 20.84
CA TYR A 276 -6.76 5.94 20.11
C TYR A 276 -7.88 6.57 20.95
N ASN A 277 -8.78 7.30 20.30
CA ASN A 277 -10.01 7.77 20.95
C ASN A 277 -11.08 6.65 20.97
N GLU A 278 -12.26 6.96 21.50
CA GLU A 278 -13.39 6.01 21.58
C GLU A 278 -13.93 5.61 20.21
N ALA A 279 -13.78 6.46 19.19
CA ALA A 279 -14.15 6.16 17.81
C ALA A 279 -13.13 5.23 17.09
N GLY A 280 -12.02 4.91 17.75
CA GLY A 280 -10.96 4.07 17.18
C GLY A 280 -10.00 4.81 16.26
N GLU A 281 -10.04 6.14 16.23
CA GLU A 281 -9.12 7.01 15.48
C GLU A 281 -7.82 7.22 16.27
N ALA A 282 -6.69 7.35 15.59
CA ALA A 282 -5.41 7.66 16.25
C ALA A 282 -5.38 9.13 16.65
N ALA A 283 -5.82 9.42 17.87
CA ALA A 283 -5.89 10.78 18.41
C ALA A 283 -4.51 11.36 18.69
N GLU A 284 -3.55 10.54 19.11
CA GLU A 284 -2.19 10.97 19.45
C GLU A 284 -1.15 9.93 19.02
N VAL A 285 -0.03 10.42 18.49
CA VAL A 285 1.20 9.63 18.27
C VAL A 285 2.35 10.30 19.00
N GLN A 286 2.89 9.62 20.00
CA GLN A 286 4.04 10.09 20.76
C GLN A 286 5.32 9.42 20.23
N VAL A 287 6.28 10.24 19.81
CA VAL A 287 7.56 9.82 19.25
C VAL A 287 8.62 9.95 20.33
N TYR A 288 9.37 8.89 20.56
CA TYR A 288 10.47 8.81 21.53
C TYR A 288 11.79 8.60 20.81
N ASN A 289 12.84 9.25 21.32
CA ASN A 289 14.21 8.98 20.91
C ASN A 289 14.73 7.80 21.75
N THR A 290 15.07 6.70 21.09
CA THR A 290 15.57 5.48 21.74
C THR A 290 17.08 5.32 21.65
N ASN A 291 17.79 6.26 21.02
CA ASN A 291 19.27 6.24 20.97
C ASN A 291 19.91 6.73 22.26
N LEU A 292 19.11 7.21 23.22
CA LEU A 292 19.57 7.69 24.51
C LEU A 292 19.45 6.58 25.56
N PRO A 293 20.29 6.60 26.62
CA PRO A 293 20.20 5.61 27.71
C PRO A 293 18.82 5.54 28.36
N GLU A 294 18.15 6.69 28.43
CA GLU A 294 16.77 6.81 28.87
C GLU A 294 15.88 7.17 27.69
N LYS A 295 14.74 6.47 27.56
CA LYS A 295 13.74 6.77 26.56
C LYS A 295 13.10 8.12 26.86
N LEU A 296 13.42 9.12 26.05
CA LEU A 296 12.89 10.47 26.20
C LEU A 296 11.86 10.78 25.11
N PRO A 297 10.75 11.45 25.44
CA PRO A 297 9.85 11.97 24.44
C PRO A 297 10.57 12.98 23.54
N LEU A 298 10.24 12.97 22.26
CA LEU A 298 10.84 13.85 21.25
C LEU A 298 9.77 14.68 20.55
N LEU A 299 8.78 14.03 19.95
CA LEU A 299 7.67 14.70 19.28
C LEU A 299 6.33 14.14 19.76
N ARG A 300 5.27 14.93 19.57
CA ARG A 300 3.89 14.50 19.74
C ARG A 300 3.09 14.99 18.53
N SER A 301 2.34 14.10 17.91
CA SER A 301 1.37 14.45 16.87
C SER A 301 -0.04 14.26 17.41
N THR A 302 -0.92 15.21 17.16
CA THR A 302 -2.36 15.10 17.39
C THR A 302 -3.09 15.30 16.07
N TYR A 303 -4.21 14.59 15.90
CA TYR A 303 -4.92 14.53 14.62
C TYR A 303 -6.37 14.93 14.76
N THR A 304 -6.90 15.51 13.69
CA THR A 304 -8.34 15.53 13.43
C THR A 304 -8.61 14.80 12.13
N TYR A 305 -9.82 14.28 11.97
CA TYR A 305 -10.20 13.45 10.82
C TYR A 305 -11.35 14.10 10.05
N TYR A 306 -11.47 13.72 8.78
CA TYR A 306 -12.62 14.08 7.97
C TYR A 306 -13.89 13.40 8.48
N THR A 307 -15.03 14.06 8.31
CA THR A 307 -16.35 13.45 8.46
C THR A 307 -16.91 13.02 7.11
N LEU A 308 -17.95 12.17 7.10
CA LEU A 308 -18.58 11.74 5.86
C LEU A 308 -19.22 12.90 5.10
N GLU A 309 -19.69 13.92 5.80
CA GLU A 309 -20.29 15.13 5.22
C GLU A 309 -19.27 16.01 4.50
N GLU A 310 -17.99 15.91 4.86
CA GLU A 310 -16.90 16.68 4.27
C GLU A 310 -16.27 16.00 3.03
N ILE A 311 -16.69 14.78 2.69
CA ILE A 311 -16.19 13.96 1.57
C ILE A 311 -17.27 13.82 0.49
#